data_AF-A0A851QTP2-F1
#
_entry.id   AF-A0A851QTP2-F1
#
_cell.length_a   1.000
_cell.length_b   1.000
_cell.length_c   1.000
_cell.angle_alpha   90.00
_cell.angle_beta   90.00
_cell.angle_gamma   90.00
#
_symmetry.space_group_name_H-M   'P 1'
#
loop_
_entity.id
_entity.type
_entity.pdbx_description
1 polymer ?
#
loop_
_entity_poly.entity_id
_entity_poly.type
_entity_poly.pdbx_seq_one_letter_code
_entity_poly.pdbx_strand_id
1 'polypeptide(L)'
;SGRLADPSGVTSCGYENGELLCQSVRSWWSCMNYYLSIIPFLGAVEAGLFGQLPYEIEIFPPEEQKDDFCYSIKDCWSRMPKLMDDWKAFFEVNNFYLLSTEHKAVSSTSFSSFKLDDALGLMWKAHTTSIAYALPKFQDRLKYFSGPEANFGEDWAVGVDFIAATHFLTDLPTTNQFQAFLPQRMLVKGDVIPFISDFSPEQNKVLLTLRALHKANRLTGGLLLKLWQKAMSTEEGREKGRKLMEHLTSS
;
A
#
# COMPACT_ATOMS: atom_id res chain seq x y z
N SER A 1 0.69 16.46 -1.77
CA SER A 1 1.11 16.23 -3.17
C SER A 1 0.01 16.43 -4.22
N GLY A 2 -1.29 16.42 -3.87
CA GLY A 2 -2.39 16.60 -4.83
C GLY A 2 -2.86 15.34 -5.55
N ARG A 3 -2.26 14.18 -5.23
CA ARG A 3 -2.51 12.92 -5.92
C ARG A 3 -3.94 12.38 -5.81
N LEU A 4 -4.71 12.75 -4.79
CA LEU A 4 -6.08 12.26 -4.59
C LEU A 4 -7.15 13.12 -5.31
N ALA A 5 -6.77 14.31 -5.80
CA ALA A 5 -7.67 15.21 -6.53
C ALA A 5 -7.98 14.67 -7.94
N ASP A 6 -8.96 15.24 -8.63
CA ASP A 6 -9.31 14.85 -10.01
C ASP A 6 -8.24 15.27 -11.03
N PRO A 7 -7.44 14.34 -11.58
CA PRO A 7 -6.39 14.68 -12.54
C PRO A 7 -6.95 15.03 -13.94
N SER A 8 -8.23 14.74 -14.21
CA SER A 8 -8.83 14.92 -15.55
C SER A 8 -9.30 16.35 -15.82
N GLY A 9 -9.42 17.18 -14.79
CA GLY A 9 -9.95 18.54 -14.87
C GLY A 9 -11.45 18.62 -15.16
N VAL A 10 -12.18 17.49 -15.08
CA VAL A 10 -13.64 17.44 -15.30
C VAL A 10 -14.41 17.94 -14.08
N THR A 11 -13.88 17.68 -12.89
CA THR A 11 -14.45 18.10 -11.61
C THR A 11 -13.44 18.93 -10.80
N SER A 12 -13.94 19.65 -9.78
CA SER A 12 -13.11 20.37 -8.80
C SER A 12 -12.82 19.55 -7.53
N CYS A 13 -13.07 18.24 -7.55
CA CYS A 13 -12.82 17.33 -6.43
C CYS A 13 -11.35 17.35 -6.02
N GLY A 14 -11.07 17.63 -4.73
CA GLY A 14 -9.73 17.69 -4.16
C GLY A 14 -8.96 18.99 -4.43
N TYR A 15 -9.62 20.00 -5.01
CA TYR A 15 -9.06 21.35 -5.22
C TYR A 15 -9.67 22.37 -4.26
N GLU A 16 -8.91 23.43 -3.94
CA GLU A 16 -9.33 24.49 -3.01
C GLU A 16 -10.58 25.26 -3.47
N ASN A 17 -10.80 25.36 -4.78
CA ASN A 17 -11.96 26.02 -5.38
C ASN A 17 -13.17 25.08 -5.55
N GLY A 18 -13.09 23.85 -5.03
CA GLY A 18 -14.16 22.86 -5.03
C GLY A 18 -14.31 22.20 -3.67
N GLU A 19 -14.47 20.88 -3.67
CA GLU A 19 -14.54 20.09 -2.44
C GLU A 19 -13.15 19.57 -2.07
N LEU A 20 -12.45 20.31 -1.21
CA LEU A 20 -11.05 20.02 -0.86
C LEU A 20 -10.82 18.61 -0.29
N LEU A 21 -11.79 18.06 0.44
CA LEU A 21 -11.70 16.72 1.04
C LEU A 21 -12.20 15.61 0.12
N CYS A 22 -12.76 15.95 -1.04
CA CYS A 22 -13.20 14.97 -2.02
C CYS A 22 -12.00 14.20 -2.58
N GLN A 23 -12.14 12.87 -2.67
CA GLN A 23 -11.16 11.99 -3.32
C GLN A 23 -11.74 11.48 -4.64
N SER A 24 -11.02 11.73 -5.74
CA SER A 24 -11.56 11.50 -7.07
C SER A 24 -11.45 10.03 -7.49
N VAL A 25 -12.57 9.44 -7.93
CA VAL A 25 -12.59 8.12 -8.61
C VAL A 25 -11.82 8.11 -9.94
N ARG A 26 -11.43 9.29 -10.46
CA ARG A 26 -10.59 9.41 -11.65
C ARG A 26 -9.10 9.41 -11.33
N SER A 27 -8.74 9.62 -10.06
CA SER A 27 -7.36 9.50 -9.61
C SER A 27 -6.98 8.04 -9.42
N TRP A 28 -5.94 7.62 -10.14
CA TRP A 28 -5.31 6.32 -9.92
C TRP A 28 -4.87 6.15 -8.46
N TRP A 29 -4.24 7.16 -7.87
CA TRP A 29 -3.80 7.11 -6.48
C TRP A 29 -4.96 6.97 -5.50
N SER A 30 -6.07 7.69 -5.69
CA SER A 30 -7.25 7.53 -4.84
C SER A 30 -7.83 6.12 -4.94
N CYS A 31 -7.95 5.59 -6.17
CA CYS A 31 -8.45 4.24 -6.40
C CYS A 31 -7.58 3.17 -5.75
N MET A 32 -6.25 3.26 -5.90
CA MET A 32 -5.32 2.34 -5.23
C MET A 32 -5.43 2.45 -3.70
N ASN A 33 -5.54 3.67 -3.16
CA ASN A 33 -5.65 3.90 -1.72
C ASN A 33 -6.98 3.39 -1.14
N TYR A 34 -8.06 3.32 -1.92
CA TYR A 34 -9.29 2.65 -1.49
C TYR A 34 -9.01 1.19 -1.09
N TYR A 35 -8.26 0.47 -1.93
CA TYR A 35 -7.91 -0.93 -1.68
C TYR A 35 -6.91 -1.10 -0.54
N LEU A 36 -6.15 -0.04 -0.23
CA LEU A 36 -5.20 0.00 0.89
C LEU A 36 -5.78 0.60 2.18
N SER A 37 -7.04 1.05 2.17
CA SER A 37 -7.68 1.70 3.33
C SER A 37 -9.01 1.04 3.71
N ILE A 38 -9.95 0.95 2.77
CA ILE A 38 -11.30 0.44 3.03
C ILE A 38 -11.29 -1.08 3.20
N ILE A 39 -10.56 -1.79 2.34
CA ILE A 39 -10.45 -3.24 2.43
C ILE A 39 -9.78 -3.71 3.74
N PRO A 40 -8.63 -3.14 4.18
CA PRO A 40 -8.09 -3.47 5.50
C PRO A 40 -9.05 -3.12 6.63
N PHE A 41 -9.75 -1.98 6.56
CA PHE A 41 -10.73 -1.62 7.57
C PHE A 41 -11.86 -2.65 7.69
N LEU A 42 -12.45 -3.07 6.56
CA LEU A 42 -13.47 -4.13 6.56
C LEU A 42 -12.92 -5.47 7.03
N GLY A 43 -11.66 -5.79 6.69
CA GLY A 43 -10.96 -6.96 7.22
C GLY A 43 -10.77 -6.92 8.75
N ALA A 44 -10.51 -5.74 9.32
CA ALA A 44 -10.40 -5.55 10.76
C ALA A 44 -11.74 -5.71 11.48
N VAL A 45 -12.83 -5.20 10.89
CA VAL A 45 -14.20 -5.39 11.38
C VAL A 45 -14.55 -6.87 11.40
N GLU A 46 -14.30 -7.57 10.30
CA GLU A 46 -14.57 -9.00 10.17
C GLU A 46 -13.70 -9.85 11.11
N ALA A 47 -12.47 -9.42 11.40
CA ALA A 47 -11.60 -10.04 12.42
C ALA A 47 -12.03 -9.76 13.86
N GLY A 48 -13.10 -8.97 14.07
CA GLY A 48 -13.64 -8.64 15.38
C GLY A 48 -12.78 -7.65 16.18
N LEU A 49 -11.90 -6.88 15.52
CA LEU A 49 -11.00 -5.93 16.20
C LEU A 49 -11.78 -4.86 16.99
N PHE A 50 -12.98 -4.49 16.52
CA PHE A 50 -13.83 -3.49 17.15
C PHE A 50 -14.87 -4.10 18.10
N GLY A 51 -14.82 -5.40 18.37
CA GLY A 51 -15.80 -6.11 19.18
C GLY A 51 -17.19 -6.13 18.54
N GLN A 52 -18.23 -6.25 19.38
CA GLN A 52 -19.62 -6.17 18.93
C GLN A 52 -20.01 -4.72 18.67
N LEU A 53 -20.23 -4.38 17.40
CA LEU A 53 -20.72 -3.08 17.01
C LEU A 53 -22.26 -3.04 17.09
N PRO A 54 -22.85 -1.98 17.67
CA PRO A 54 -24.31 -1.84 17.75
C PRO A 54 -24.98 -1.51 16.41
N TYR A 55 -24.19 -1.23 15.37
CA TYR A 55 -24.65 -0.84 14.04
C TYR A 55 -23.85 -1.56 12.95
N GLU A 56 -24.48 -1.78 11.80
CA GLU A 56 -23.79 -2.24 10.59
C GLU A 56 -22.95 -1.12 10.01
N ILE A 57 -21.76 -1.45 9.51
CA ILE A 57 -20.90 -0.50 8.81
C ILE A 57 -21.21 -0.54 7.32
N GLU A 58 -21.55 0.62 6.77
CA GLU A 58 -21.78 0.82 5.34
C GLU A 58 -20.77 1.83 4.79
N ILE A 59 -20.13 1.48 3.67
CA ILE A 59 -19.29 2.41 2.91
C ILE A 59 -20.14 3.01 1.79
N PHE A 60 -20.26 4.33 1.76
CA PHE A 60 -21.06 4.98 0.72
C PHE A 60 -20.40 4.87 -0.66
N PRO A 61 -21.16 4.49 -1.71
CA PRO A 61 -20.63 4.46 -3.07
C PRO A 61 -20.46 5.88 -3.63
N PRO A 62 -19.44 6.10 -4.49
CA PRO A 62 -19.30 7.34 -5.26
C PRO A 62 -20.45 7.47 -6.28
N GLU A 63 -20.67 8.66 -6.83
CA GLU A 63 -21.73 8.85 -7.83
C GLU A 63 -21.42 8.13 -9.16
N GLU A 64 -20.16 8.19 -9.59
CA GLU A 64 -19.64 7.54 -10.80
C GLU A 64 -18.80 6.32 -10.45
N GLN A 65 -18.69 5.36 -11.38
CA GLN A 65 -17.75 4.22 -11.27
C GLN A 65 -17.96 3.34 -10.01
N LYS A 66 -19.22 3.20 -9.57
CA LYS A 66 -19.62 2.40 -8.39
C LYS A 66 -19.15 0.95 -8.46
N ASP A 67 -19.18 0.36 -9.66
CA ASP A 67 -18.79 -1.04 -9.84
C ASP A 67 -17.29 -1.29 -9.65
N ASP A 68 -16.49 -0.22 -9.54
CA ASP A 68 -15.05 -0.32 -9.31
C ASP A 68 -14.67 -0.62 -7.86
N PHE A 69 -15.61 -0.51 -6.93
CA PHE A 69 -15.36 -0.71 -5.51
C PHE A 69 -16.36 -1.70 -4.89
N CYS A 70 -16.11 -2.07 -3.65
CA CYS A 70 -16.99 -2.89 -2.83
C CYS A 70 -17.25 -2.21 -1.49
N TYR A 71 -18.45 -2.34 -0.96
CA TYR A 71 -18.96 -1.40 0.05
C TYR A 71 -19.34 -2.00 1.40
N SER A 72 -19.33 -3.34 1.49
CA SER A 72 -19.60 -4.09 2.70
C SER A 72 -18.70 -5.31 2.75
N ILE A 73 -18.57 -5.92 3.93
CA ILE A 73 -17.80 -7.17 4.10
C ILE A 73 -18.28 -8.22 3.11
N LYS A 74 -19.60 -8.44 3.03
CA LYS A 74 -20.20 -9.45 2.14
C LYS A 74 -19.92 -9.17 0.66
N ASP A 75 -20.06 -7.92 0.23
CA ASP A 75 -19.79 -7.52 -1.16
C ASP A 75 -18.30 -7.69 -1.49
N CYS A 76 -17.41 -7.19 -0.65
CA CYS A 76 -15.96 -7.35 -0.83
C CYS A 76 -15.54 -8.83 -0.84
N TRP A 77 -16.07 -9.66 0.06
CA TRP A 77 -15.73 -11.08 0.09
C TRP A 77 -16.21 -11.82 -1.15
N SER A 78 -17.39 -11.45 -1.68
CA SER A 78 -17.91 -12.05 -2.92
C SER A 78 -17.04 -11.75 -4.14
N ARG A 79 -16.39 -10.58 -4.18
CA ARG A 79 -15.56 -10.13 -5.31
C ARG A 79 -14.10 -10.53 -5.17
N MET A 80 -13.54 -10.46 -3.96
CA MET A 80 -12.11 -10.58 -3.68
C MET A 80 -11.86 -11.41 -2.40
N PRO A 81 -12.29 -12.68 -2.35
CA PRO A 81 -12.28 -13.49 -1.12
C PRO A 81 -10.88 -13.60 -0.52
N LYS A 82 -9.88 -13.92 -1.35
CA LYS A 82 -8.47 -14.02 -0.92
C LYS A 82 -7.95 -12.74 -0.28
N LEU A 83 -8.30 -11.57 -0.81
CA LEU A 83 -7.79 -10.30 -0.30
C LEU A 83 -8.36 -9.98 1.08
N MET A 84 -9.66 -10.19 1.26
CA MET A 84 -10.29 -10.06 2.57
C MET A 84 -9.73 -11.07 3.57
N ASP A 85 -9.48 -12.32 3.15
CA ASP A 85 -8.87 -13.34 4.01
C ASP A 85 -7.45 -12.96 4.45
N ASP A 86 -6.65 -12.40 3.55
CA ASP A 86 -5.29 -11.94 3.86
C ASP A 86 -5.32 -10.78 4.88
N TRP A 87 -6.22 -9.82 4.75
CA TRP A 87 -6.39 -8.74 5.74
C TRP A 87 -6.95 -9.25 7.07
N LYS A 88 -7.96 -10.13 7.03
CA LYS A 88 -8.54 -10.77 8.23
C LYS A 88 -7.46 -11.51 9.02
N ALA A 89 -6.62 -12.30 8.36
CA ALA A 89 -5.53 -13.04 8.99
C ALA A 89 -4.53 -12.12 9.71
N PHE A 90 -4.18 -10.97 9.11
CA PHE A 90 -3.34 -9.98 9.79
C PHE A 90 -3.99 -9.45 11.08
N PHE A 91 -5.28 -9.12 11.04
CA PHE A 91 -5.97 -8.57 12.22
C PHE A 91 -6.28 -9.62 13.29
N GLU A 92 -6.55 -10.88 12.93
CA GLU A 92 -6.78 -11.96 13.91
C GLU A 92 -5.55 -12.23 14.78
N VAL A 93 -4.35 -12.23 14.19
CA VAL A 93 -3.08 -12.37 14.95
C VAL A 93 -2.91 -11.24 15.96
N ASN A 94 -3.30 -10.01 15.58
CA ASN A 94 -3.24 -8.85 16.46
C ASN A 94 -4.37 -8.82 17.51
N ASN A 95 -5.57 -9.27 17.16
CA ASN A 95 -6.73 -9.31 18.05
C ASN A 95 -6.49 -10.30 19.22
N PHE A 96 -5.89 -11.46 18.92
CA PHE A 96 -5.47 -12.40 19.97
C PHE A 96 -4.47 -11.77 20.95
N TYR A 97 -3.53 -10.96 20.45
CA TYR A 97 -2.58 -10.24 21.30
C TYR A 97 -3.26 -9.14 22.14
N LEU A 98 -4.05 -8.26 21.52
CA LEU A 98 -4.72 -7.15 22.20
C LEU A 98 -5.69 -7.65 23.29
N LEU A 99 -6.54 -8.62 22.97
CA LEU A 99 -7.45 -9.24 23.95
C LEU A 99 -6.69 -9.96 25.08
N SER A 100 -5.53 -10.56 24.79
CA SER A 100 -4.69 -11.19 25.83
C SER A 100 -4.06 -10.17 26.79
N THR A 101 -3.80 -8.94 26.35
CA THR A 101 -3.24 -7.88 27.20
C THR A 101 -4.28 -7.21 28.09
N GLU A 102 -5.55 -7.17 27.66
CA GLU A 102 -6.66 -6.64 28.46
C GLU A 102 -7.22 -7.68 29.45
N HIS A 103 -7.23 -8.97 29.08
CA HIS A 103 -7.68 -10.06 29.95
C HIS A 103 -6.51 -10.71 30.71
N LYS A 104 -6.16 -10.14 31.87
CA LYS A 104 -5.18 -10.67 32.86
C LYS A 104 -5.55 -12.03 33.51
N ALA A 105 -6.28 -12.93 32.84
CA ALA A 105 -6.64 -14.23 33.40
C ALA A 105 -7.01 -15.28 32.34
N VAL A 106 -6.06 -15.78 31.55
CA VAL A 106 -6.22 -17.08 30.88
C VAL A 106 -4.92 -17.88 31.03
N SER A 107 -5.06 -19.14 31.45
CA SER A 107 -3.99 -20.02 31.91
C SER A 107 -2.83 -20.18 30.94
N SER A 108 -1.62 -20.14 31.48
CA SER A 108 -0.30 -20.09 30.84
C SER A 108 0.20 -21.39 30.20
N THR A 109 -0.50 -21.97 29.23
CA THR A 109 -0.01 -23.24 28.61
C THR A 109 0.01 -23.32 27.10
N SER A 110 -0.35 -22.28 26.33
CA SER A 110 0.00 -22.22 24.90
C SER A 110 -0.10 -20.80 24.31
N PHE A 111 0.64 -19.84 24.86
CA PHE A 111 0.73 -18.51 24.25
C PHE A 111 1.92 -18.46 23.29
N SER A 112 1.66 -18.41 21.98
CA SER A 112 2.71 -17.99 21.05
C SER A 112 2.98 -16.51 21.31
N SER A 113 4.19 -16.18 21.77
CA SER A 113 4.62 -14.79 21.89
C SER A 113 4.40 -14.07 20.55
N PHE A 114 3.82 -12.87 20.58
CA PHE A 114 3.70 -12.04 19.38
C PHE A 114 5.06 -11.91 18.69
N LYS A 115 5.13 -12.32 17.42
CA LYS A 115 6.32 -12.17 16.59
C LYS A 115 6.05 -11.06 15.59
N LEU A 116 6.67 -9.91 15.81
CA LEU A 116 6.54 -8.74 14.94
C LEU A 116 6.79 -9.10 13.46
N ASP A 117 7.80 -9.93 13.18
CA ASP A 117 8.13 -10.34 11.81
C ASP A 117 7.01 -11.17 11.14
N ASP A 118 6.30 -12.02 11.89
CA ASP A 118 5.14 -12.77 11.36
C ASP A 118 3.96 -11.83 11.06
N ALA A 119 3.70 -10.87 11.95
CA ALA A 119 2.67 -9.85 11.75
C ALA A 119 2.97 -8.95 10.55
N LEU A 120 4.24 -8.53 10.38
CA LEU A 120 4.70 -7.79 9.20
C LEU A 120 4.54 -8.63 7.93
N GLY A 121 4.85 -9.93 7.97
CA GLY A 121 4.64 -10.83 6.84
C GLY A 121 3.17 -10.90 6.40
N LEU A 122 2.24 -11.02 7.34
CA LEU A 122 0.79 -11.02 7.06
C LEU A 122 0.32 -9.67 6.50
N MET A 123 0.75 -8.56 7.13
CA MET A 123 0.42 -7.21 6.66
C MET A 123 0.90 -6.98 5.22
N TRP A 124 2.17 -7.29 4.94
CA TRP A 124 2.75 -7.10 3.61
C TRP A 124 2.13 -8.01 2.56
N LYS A 125 1.75 -9.24 2.93
CA LYS A 125 0.99 -10.14 2.04
C LYS A 125 -0.36 -9.55 1.65
N ALA A 126 -1.10 -9.01 2.62
CA ALA A 126 -2.40 -8.37 2.38
C ALA A 126 -2.25 -7.07 1.56
N HIS A 127 -1.25 -6.25 1.90
CA HIS A 127 -0.92 -5.01 1.20
C HIS A 127 -0.58 -5.25 -0.27
N THR A 128 0.35 -6.18 -0.55
CA THR A 128 0.74 -6.52 -1.94
C THR A 128 -0.39 -7.21 -2.70
N THR A 129 -1.21 -8.03 -2.05
CA THR A 129 -2.42 -8.59 -2.68
C THR A 129 -3.43 -7.49 -3.05
N SER A 130 -3.54 -6.43 -2.24
CA SER A 130 -4.39 -5.26 -2.54
C SER A 130 -3.91 -4.55 -3.81
N ILE A 131 -2.61 -4.29 -3.90
CA ILE A 131 -1.99 -3.67 -5.08
C ILE A 131 -2.16 -4.56 -6.30
N ALA A 132 -1.87 -5.86 -6.19
CA ALA A 132 -1.98 -6.81 -7.31
C ALA A 132 -3.40 -6.92 -7.87
N TYR A 133 -4.42 -6.77 -7.01
CA TYR A 133 -5.82 -6.73 -7.45
C TYR A 133 -6.18 -5.39 -8.11
N ALA A 134 -5.80 -4.27 -7.47
CA ALA A 134 -6.19 -2.93 -7.88
C ALA A 134 -5.44 -2.44 -9.14
N LEU A 135 -4.17 -2.80 -9.30
CA LEU A 135 -3.30 -2.32 -10.38
C LEU A 135 -3.89 -2.52 -11.79
N PRO A 136 -4.24 -3.76 -12.23
CA PRO A 136 -4.82 -3.96 -13.55
C PRO A 136 -6.22 -3.31 -13.69
N LYS A 137 -6.96 -3.18 -12.58
CA LYS A 137 -8.31 -2.62 -12.58
C LYS A 137 -8.32 -1.10 -12.82
N PHE A 138 -7.31 -0.39 -12.36
CA PHE A 138 -7.24 1.07 -12.46
C PHE A 138 -6.23 1.58 -13.49
N GLN A 139 -5.61 0.69 -14.26
CA GLN A 139 -4.57 1.02 -15.23
C GLN A 139 -4.96 2.17 -16.17
N ASP A 140 -6.20 2.18 -16.66
CA ASP A 140 -6.75 3.19 -17.55
C ASP A 140 -6.98 4.56 -16.90
N ARG A 141 -6.85 4.69 -15.56
CA ARG A 141 -6.84 5.98 -14.86
C ARG A 141 -5.49 6.69 -14.95
N LEU A 142 -4.41 5.96 -15.25
CA LEU A 142 -3.08 6.55 -15.45
C LEU A 142 -3.04 7.51 -16.65
N LYS A 143 -3.97 7.37 -17.62
CA LYS A 143 -4.07 8.26 -18.79
C LYS A 143 -4.33 9.72 -18.45
N TYR A 144 -4.86 10.00 -17.25
CA TYR A 144 -5.12 11.36 -16.79
C TYR A 144 -3.88 12.03 -16.19
N PHE A 145 -2.80 11.30 -15.97
CA PHE A 145 -1.54 11.82 -15.45
C PHE A 145 -0.53 12.09 -16.55
N SER A 146 0.48 12.92 -16.24
CA SER A 146 1.63 13.10 -17.11
C SER A 146 2.38 11.77 -17.27
N GLY A 147 3.08 11.57 -18.40
CA GLY A 147 3.89 10.36 -18.61
C GLY A 147 4.86 10.05 -17.45
N PRO A 148 5.61 11.04 -16.93
CA PRO A 148 6.44 10.84 -15.74
C PRO A 148 5.67 10.37 -14.50
N GLU A 149 4.52 10.95 -14.18
CA GLU A 149 3.73 10.57 -13.00
C GLU A 149 3.05 9.21 -13.18
N ALA A 150 2.54 8.91 -14.37
CA ALA A 150 1.97 7.61 -14.69
C ALA A 150 3.02 6.48 -14.53
N ASN A 151 4.23 6.69 -15.06
CA ASN A 151 5.34 5.75 -14.88
C ASN A 151 5.73 5.61 -13.40
N PHE A 152 5.72 6.71 -12.64
CA PHE A 152 6.01 6.65 -11.20
C PHE A 152 4.99 5.80 -10.44
N GLY A 153 3.69 5.87 -10.77
CA GLY A 153 2.68 4.99 -10.19
C GLY A 153 2.98 3.51 -10.40
N GLU A 154 3.37 3.11 -11.61
CA GLU A 154 3.77 1.73 -11.92
C GLU A 154 5.10 1.34 -11.25
N ASP A 155 6.11 2.21 -11.32
CA ASP A 155 7.42 2.02 -10.68
C ASP A 155 7.26 1.83 -9.16
N TRP A 156 6.36 2.61 -8.53
CA TRP A 156 6.01 2.50 -7.12
C TRP A 156 5.33 1.17 -6.81
N ALA A 157 4.29 0.78 -7.59
CA ALA A 157 3.54 -0.45 -7.35
C ALA A 157 4.46 -1.68 -7.38
N VAL A 158 5.38 -1.75 -8.35
CA VAL A 158 6.36 -2.84 -8.43
C VAL A 158 7.42 -2.72 -7.33
N GLY A 159 7.87 -1.51 -7.01
CA GLY A 159 8.83 -1.29 -5.92
C GLY A 159 8.31 -1.77 -4.57
N VAL A 160 7.01 -1.63 -4.30
CA VAL A 160 6.38 -2.11 -3.06
C VAL A 160 6.52 -3.63 -2.89
N ASP A 161 6.46 -4.43 -3.97
CA ASP A 161 6.67 -5.89 -3.85
C ASP A 161 8.08 -6.24 -3.34
N PHE A 162 9.10 -5.46 -3.72
CA PHE A 162 10.46 -5.65 -3.23
C PHE A 162 10.59 -5.24 -1.76
N ILE A 163 9.95 -4.15 -1.35
CA ILE A 163 9.90 -3.68 0.05
C ILE A 163 9.17 -4.71 0.93
N ALA A 164 8.02 -5.18 0.46
CA ALA A 164 7.18 -6.15 1.16
C ALA A 164 7.92 -7.45 1.45
N ALA A 165 8.72 -7.95 0.50
CA ALA A 165 9.47 -9.17 0.66
C ALA A 165 10.42 -9.13 1.88
N THR A 166 10.90 -7.95 2.30
CA THR A 166 11.82 -7.85 3.43
C THR A 166 11.12 -7.75 4.79
N HIS A 167 9.78 -7.83 4.82
CA HIS A 167 8.98 -7.49 6.01
C HIS A 167 9.39 -6.12 6.57
N PHE A 168 9.40 -5.10 5.71
CA PHE A 168 9.84 -3.77 6.09
C PHE A 168 8.99 -3.20 7.23
N LEU A 169 9.61 -2.52 8.20
CA LEU A 169 8.89 -1.97 9.35
C LEU A 169 8.11 -0.73 8.96
N THR A 170 6.79 -0.75 9.18
CA THR A 170 5.89 0.37 8.85
C THR A 170 5.40 1.10 10.11
N ASP A 171 6.29 1.31 11.07
CA ASP A 171 5.99 2.18 12.21
C ASP A 171 6.04 3.66 11.82
N LEU A 172 5.58 4.54 12.71
CA LEU A 172 5.46 5.97 12.42
C LEU A 172 6.82 6.62 12.08
N PRO A 173 7.90 6.45 12.88
CA PRO A 173 9.20 7.04 12.55
C PRO A 173 9.79 6.54 11.23
N THR A 174 9.76 5.23 11.00
CA THR A 174 10.34 4.62 9.80
C THR A 174 9.57 5.04 8.55
N THR A 175 8.24 4.99 8.61
CA THR A 175 7.38 5.37 7.48
C THR A 175 7.52 6.86 7.17
N ASN A 176 7.56 7.72 8.20
CA ASN A 176 7.74 9.16 8.00
C ASN A 176 9.08 9.48 7.31
N GLN A 177 10.16 8.82 7.72
CA GLN A 177 11.47 8.98 7.08
C GLN A 177 11.44 8.55 5.60
N PHE A 178 10.86 7.39 5.29
CA PHE A 178 10.78 6.90 3.92
C PHE A 178 9.88 7.77 3.03
N GLN A 179 8.76 8.27 3.57
CA GLN A 179 7.83 9.15 2.86
C GLN A 179 8.46 10.50 2.50
N ALA A 180 9.39 11.02 3.31
CA ALA A 180 10.08 12.29 3.03
C ALA A 180 10.86 12.24 1.70
N PHE A 181 11.36 11.07 1.31
CA PHE A 181 12.11 10.87 0.07
C PHE A 181 11.23 10.53 -1.14
N LEU A 182 9.90 10.42 -0.97
CA LEU A 182 8.99 10.34 -2.11
C LEU A 182 8.77 11.73 -2.74
N PRO A 183 8.37 11.79 -4.02
CA PRO A 183 8.04 13.05 -4.69
C PRO A 183 6.95 13.84 -3.96
N GLN A 184 7.27 15.05 -3.49
CA GLN A 184 6.31 15.88 -2.72
C GLN A 184 5.25 16.55 -3.59
N ARG A 185 5.48 16.61 -4.90
CA ARG A 185 4.50 16.99 -5.94
C ARG A 185 4.32 15.86 -6.96
N MET A 186 3.28 15.94 -7.76
CA MET A 186 3.16 15.12 -8.97
C MET A 186 4.31 15.43 -9.94
N LEU A 187 4.81 14.40 -10.60
CA LEU A 187 5.76 14.56 -11.69
C LEU A 187 5.04 15.17 -12.90
N VAL A 188 5.73 16.04 -13.62
CA VAL A 188 5.20 16.78 -14.76
C VAL A 188 6.03 16.54 -16.01
N LYS A 189 5.50 16.93 -17.16
CA LYS A 189 6.24 16.89 -18.42
C LYS A 189 7.48 17.78 -18.30
N GLY A 190 8.66 17.18 -18.48
CA GLY A 190 9.95 17.87 -18.35
C GLY A 190 10.78 17.38 -17.16
N ASP A 191 10.17 16.68 -16.18
CA ASP A 191 10.93 16.03 -15.11
C ASP A 191 11.77 14.86 -15.70
N VAL A 192 13.08 14.90 -15.49
CA VAL A 192 14.03 13.89 -15.97
C VAL A 192 14.81 13.31 -14.79
N ILE A 193 14.49 12.09 -14.40
CA ILE A 193 15.21 11.34 -13.35
C ILE A 193 16.64 11.01 -13.85
N PRO A 194 17.71 11.17 -13.03
CA PRO A 194 17.73 11.59 -11.63
C PRO A 194 18.07 13.10 -11.41
N PHE A 195 17.70 13.98 -12.35
CA PHE A 195 18.11 15.39 -12.36
C PHE A 195 16.92 16.35 -12.27
N ILE A 196 15.92 16.03 -11.46
CA ILE A 196 14.79 16.93 -11.19
C ILE A 196 15.30 18.02 -10.23
N SER A 197 15.35 19.27 -10.70
CA SER A 197 16.09 20.35 -10.06
C SER A 197 15.51 20.83 -8.72
N ASP A 198 14.21 20.71 -8.53
CA ASP A 198 13.52 21.10 -7.30
C ASP A 198 13.37 19.94 -6.30
N PHE A 199 13.97 18.77 -6.60
CA PHE A 199 13.99 17.60 -5.72
C PHE A 199 15.35 17.46 -5.05
N SER A 200 15.36 16.92 -3.83
CA SER A 200 16.61 16.57 -3.17
C SER A 200 17.35 15.44 -3.91
N PRO A 201 18.67 15.27 -3.67
CA PRO A 201 19.41 14.13 -4.19
C PRO A 201 18.77 12.78 -3.80
N GLU A 202 18.28 12.66 -2.58
CA GLU A 202 17.62 11.45 -2.05
C GLU A 202 16.30 11.17 -2.78
N GLN A 203 15.49 12.20 -3.03
CA GLN A 203 14.25 12.06 -3.81
C GLN A 203 14.52 11.58 -5.24
N ASN A 204 15.53 12.15 -5.89
CA ASN A 204 15.96 11.71 -7.22
C ASN A 204 16.52 10.27 -7.21
N LYS A 205 17.28 9.89 -6.17
CA LYS A 205 17.83 8.54 -5.98
C LYS A 205 16.74 7.50 -5.77
N VAL A 206 15.71 7.80 -4.97
CA VAL A 206 14.55 6.92 -4.76
C VAL A 206 13.80 6.70 -6.06
N LEU A 207 13.49 7.77 -6.80
CA LEU A 207 12.85 7.67 -8.11
C LEU A 207 13.64 6.82 -9.11
N LEU A 208 14.95 7.03 -9.17
CA LEU A 208 15.84 6.23 -10.02
C LEU A 208 15.80 4.76 -9.64
N THR A 209 15.81 4.47 -8.34
CA THR A 209 15.84 3.09 -7.83
C THR A 209 14.54 2.35 -8.13
N LEU A 210 13.39 2.96 -7.87
CA LEU A 210 12.08 2.38 -8.21
C LEU A 210 11.99 2.07 -9.71
N ARG A 211 12.41 3.01 -10.55
CA ARG A 211 12.43 2.83 -12.01
C ARG A 211 13.38 1.72 -12.45
N ALA A 212 14.55 1.63 -11.84
CA ALA A 212 15.53 0.59 -12.13
C ALA A 212 14.99 -0.80 -11.76
N LEU A 213 14.39 -0.94 -10.58
CA LEU A 213 13.74 -2.18 -10.13
C LEU A 213 12.62 -2.60 -11.08
N HIS A 214 11.71 -1.68 -11.41
CA HIS A 214 10.60 -1.98 -12.31
C HIS A 214 11.10 -2.41 -13.69
N LYS A 215 12.02 -1.65 -14.30
CA LYS A 215 12.59 -2.02 -15.61
C LYS A 215 13.31 -3.36 -15.57
N ALA A 216 14.15 -3.60 -14.58
CA ALA A 216 14.89 -4.86 -14.46
C ALA A 216 13.95 -6.05 -14.22
N ASN A 217 12.93 -5.88 -13.38
CA ASN A 217 11.94 -6.92 -13.14
C ASN A 217 11.13 -7.24 -14.41
N ARG A 218 10.73 -6.21 -15.16
CA ARG A 218 10.05 -6.37 -16.45
C ARG A 218 10.93 -7.08 -17.48
N LEU A 219 12.20 -6.67 -17.61
CA LEU A 219 13.17 -7.30 -18.53
C LEU A 219 13.41 -8.78 -18.20
N THR A 220 13.31 -9.17 -16.93
CA THR A 220 13.47 -10.55 -16.47
C THR A 220 12.15 -11.32 -16.41
N GLY A 221 11.03 -10.77 -16.89
CA GLY A 221 9.71 -11.41 -16.84
C GLY A 221 9.25 -11.74 -15.42
N GLY A 222 9.63 -10.91 -14.44
CA GLY A 222 9.32 -11.13 -13.02
C GLY A 222 10.27 -12.07 -12.27
N LEU A 223 11.30 -12.63 -12.94
CA LEU A 223 12.24 -13.54 -12.29
C LEU A 223 13.07 -12.84 -11.22
N LEU A 224 13.42 -11.56 -11.41
CA LEU A 224 14.16 -10.78 -10.41
C LEU A 224 13.41 -10.74 -9.08
N LEU A 225 12.12 -10.38 -9.09
CA LEU A 225 11.30 -10.35 -7.88
C LEU A 225 11.17 -11.74 -7.24
N LYS A 226 10.99 -12.81 -8.04
CA LYS A 226 10.91 -14.18 -7.51
C LYS A 226 12.19 -14.61 -6.79
N LEU A 227 13.35 -14.27 -7.35
CA LEU A 227 14.64 -14.55 -6.72
C LEU A 227 14.83 -13.72 -5.45
N TRP A 228 14.40 -12.45 -5.47
CA TRP A 228 14.40 -11.59 -4.29
C TRP A 228 13.53 -12.16 -3.17
N GLN A 229 12.27 -12.50 -3.46
CA GLN A 229 11.36 -13.14 -2.50
C GLN A 229 11.93 -14.45 -1.94
N LYS A 230 12.58 -15.26 -2.78
CA LYS A 230 13.28 -16.46 -2.33
C LYS A 230 14.46 -16.14 -1.41
N ALA A 231 15.24 -15.10 -1.71
CA ALA A 231 16.32 -14.67 -0.82
C ALA A 231 15.78 -14.15 0.52
N MET A 232 14.62 -13.49 0.52
CA MET A 232 13.97 -12.96 1.72
C MET A 232 13.12 -14.00 2.48
N SER A 233 13.13 -15.28 2.09
CA SER A 233 12.35 -16.30 2.79
C SER A 233 12.92 -16.64 4.19
N THR A 234 14.15 -16.22 4.49
CA THR A 234 14.80 -16.38 5.79
C THR A 234 14.89 -15.05 6.53
N GLU A 235 14.93 -15.11 7.86
CA GLU A 235 15.08 -13.91 8.70
C GLU A 235 16.38 -13.15 8.39
N GLU A 236 17.50 -13.87 8.25
CA GLU A 236 18.80 -13.29 7.85
C GLU A 236 18.71 -12.61 6.47
N GLY A 237 18.00 -13.23 5.52
CA GLY A 237 17.75 -12.66 4.21
C GLY A 237 17.01 -11.33 4.31
N ARG A 238 15.90 -11.30 5.06
CA ARG A 238 15.11 -10.08 5.30
C ARG A 238 15.90 -8.99 5.99
N GLU A 239 16.72 -9.32 6.99
CA GLU A 239 17.57 -8.36 7.68
C GLU A 239 18.56 -7.69 6.73
N LYS A 240 19.25 -8.48 5.89
CA LYS A 240 20.15 -7.94 4.86
C LYS A 240 19.39 -7.12 3.81
N GLY A 241 18.19 -7.54 3.45
CA GLY A 241 17.31 -6.81 2.54
C GLY A 241 16.91 -5.44 3.09
N ARG A 242 16.48 -5.36 4.36
CA ARG A 242 16.16 -4.09 5.03
C ARG A 242 17.37 -3.16 5.08
N LYS A 243 18.54 -3.66 5.46
CA LYS A 243 19.79 -2.90 5.43
C LYS A 243 20.07 -2.33 4.04
N LEU A 244 19.91 -3.12 2.97
CA LEU A 244 20.09 -2.63 1.62
C LEU A 244 19.13 -1.47 1.30
N MET A 245 17.87 -1.54 1.74
CA MET A 245 16.89 -0.48 1.52
C MET A 245 17.18 0.79 2.33
N GLU A 246 17.65 0.65 3.57
CA GLU A 246 18.07 1.78 4.40
C GLU A 246 19.22 2.56 3.73
N HIS A 247 20.19 1.87 3.11
CA HIS A 247 21.29 2.50 2.35
C HIS A 247 20.83 3.27 1.11
N LEU A 248 19.63 2.95 0.58
CA LEU A 248 19.05 3.71 -0.53
C LEU A 248 18.52 5.06 -0.03
N THR A 249 18.04 5.09 1.21
CA THR A 249 17.44 6.27 1.86
C THR A 249 18.38 7.03 2.80
N SER A 250 19.59 6.53 3.04
CA SER A 250 20.62 7.25 3.80
C SER A 250 21.52 8.06 2.86
N SER A 251 21.88 9.27 3.31
CA SER A 251 22.92 10.12 2.72
C SER A 251 24.31 9.53 2.89
#